data_AF-A0A7V2TT83-F1
#
_entry.id   AF-A0A7V2TT83-F1
#
_cell.length_a   1.000
_cell.length_b   1.000
_cell.length_c   1.000
_cell.angle_alpha   90.00
_cell.angle_beta   90.00
_cell.angle_gamma   90.00
#
_symmetry.space_group_name_H-M   'P 1'
#
loop_
_entity.id
_entity.type
_entity.pdbx_description
1 polymer ?
#
loop_
_entity_poly.entity_id
_entity_poly.type
_entity_poly.pdbx_seq_one_letter_code
_entity_poly.pdbx_strand_id
1 'polypeptide(L)' 'MKTGVDGLAWAKEMKKRVEQEIIKKEIEATSYWEGEVERIISRRPDSLAAFRLEIQNLLQRMKNRIRVLQNSLGN' A
#
# COMPACT_ATOMS: atom_id res chain seq x y z
N MET A 1 -25.45 -36.02 -4.22
CA MET A 1 -24.58 -35.23 -3.31
C MET A 1 -23.29 -34.92 -4.08
N LYS A 2 -23.17 -33.74 -4.72
CA LYS A 2 -21.99 -33.28 -5.48
C LYS A 2 -21.18 -32.21 -4.73
N THR A 3 -21.41 -32.06 -3.44
CA THR A 3 -21.06 -30.86 -2.66
C THR A 3 -19.56 -30.71 -2.34
N GLY A 4 -18.78 -31.81 -2.34
CA GLY A 4 -17.35 -31.78 -1.96
C GLY A 4 -16.42 -31.20 -3.04
N VAL A 5 -16.69 -31.50 -4.32
CA VAL A 5 -15.86 -31.02 -5.45
C VAL A 5 -16.16 -29.54 -5.75
N ASP A 6 -17.44 -29.15 -5.65
CA ASP A 6 -17.88 -27.77 -5.84
C ASP A 6 -17.31 -26.83 -4.75
N GLY A 7 -17.25 -27.29 -3.50
CA GLY A 7 -16.66 -26.55 -2.39
C GLY A 7 -15.15 -26.33 -2.54
N LEU A 8 -14.41 -27.33 -3.05
CA LEU A 8 -12.98 -27.21 -3.31
C LEU A 8 -12.68 -26.25 -4.47
N ALA A 9 -13.47 -26.32 -5.54
CA ALA A 9 -13.38 -25.40 -6.67
C ALA A 9 -13.66 -23.95 -6.23
N TRP A 10 -14.69 -23.74 -5.41
CA TRP A 10 -15.01 -22.44 -4.83
C TRP A 10 -13.87 -21.91 -3.94
N ALA A 11 -13.33 -22.72 -3.04
CA ALA A 11 -12.23 -22.31 -2.15
C ALA A 11 -10.97 -21.89 -2.94
N LYS A 12 -10.66 -22.61 -4.03
CA LYS A 12 -9.53 -22.28 -4.90
C LYS A 12 -9.74 -20.94 -5.62
N GLU A 13 -10.94 -20.70 -6.14
CA GLU A 13 -11.29 -19.43 -6.77
C GLU A 13 -11.25 -18.26 -5.77
N MET A 14 -11.76 -18.46 -4.56
CA MET A 14 -11.70 -17.45 -3.51
C MET A 14 -10.27 -17.13 -3.09
N LYS A 15 -9.40 -18.15 -2.95
CA LYS A 15 -7.98 -17.94 -2.67
C LYS A 15 -7.33 -17.08 -3.75
N LYS A 16 -7.58 -17.40 -5.02
CA LYS A 16 -7.06 -16.62 -6.16
C LYS A 16 -7.53 -15.17 -6.13
N ARG A 17 -8.80 -14.91 -5.81
CA ARG A 17 -9.33 -13.55 -5.68
C ARG A 17 -8.64 -12.78 -4.55
N VAL A 18 -8.45 -13.40 -3.39
CA VAL A 18 -7.74 -12.78 -2.27
C VAL A 18 -6.30 -12.43 -2.65
N GLU A 19 -5.58 -13.35 -3.30
CA GLU A 19 -4.22 -13.10 -3.79
C GLU A 19 -4.18 -11.93 -4.78
N GLN A 20 -5.14 -11.86 -5.71
CA GLN A 20 -5.25 -10.75 -6.66
C GLN A 20 -5.53 -9.41 -5.97
N GLU A 21 -6.43 -9.39 -4.98
CA GLU A 21 -6.73 -8.17 -4.23
C GLU A 21 -5.56 -7.71 -3.36
N ILE A 22 -4.76 -8.62 -2.80
CA ILE A 22 -3.52 -8.27 -2.09
C ILE A 22 -2.54 -7.60 -3.04
N ILE A 23 -2.29 -8.19 -4.22
CA ILE A 23 -1.39 -7.63 -5.23
C ILE A 23 -1.85 -6.23 -5.67
N LYS A 24 -3.15 -6.06 -5.95
CA LYS A 24 -3.71 -4.74 -6.33
C LYS A 24 -3.46 -3.69 -5.25
N LYS A 25 -3.74 -4.02 -3.98
CA LYS A 25 -3.52 -3.09 -2.86
C LYS A 25 -2.04 -2.74 -2.67
N GLU A 26 -1.15 -3.70 -2.89
CA GLU A 26 0.30 -3.46 -2.84
C GLU A 26 0.75 -2.50 -3.94
N ILE A 27 0.27 -2.71 -5.18
CA ILE A 27 0.52 -1.79 -6.30
C ILE A 27 -0.01 -0.40 -5.99
N GLU A 28 -1.28 -0.27 -5.57
CA GLU A 28 -1.89 1.02 -5.23
C GLU A 28 -1.10 1.77 -4.15
N ALA A 29 -0.72 1.07 -3.07
CA ALA A 29 0.06 1.67 -2.00
C ALA A 29 1.44 2.12 -2.48
N THR A 30 2.12 1.30 -3.30
CA THR A 30 3.46 1.59 -3.81
C THR A 30 3.45 2.75 -4.79
N SER A 31 2.53 2.74 -5.76
CA SER A 31 2.38 3.83 -6.74
C SER A 31 2.01 5.16 -6.08
N TYR A 32 1.22 5.14 -5.00
CA TYR A 32 0.96 6.35 -4.22
C TYR A 32 2.25 6.95 -3.67
N TRP A 33 3.11 6.14 -3.04
CA TRP A 33 4.37 6.63 -2.46
C TRP A 33 5.38 7.04 -3.53
N GLU A 34 5.45 6.31 -4.63
CA GLU A 34 6.25 6.69 -5.80
C GLU A 34 5.85 8.09 -6.28
N GLY A 35 4.56 8.35 -6.50
CA GLY A 35 4.08 9.66 -6.95
C GLY A 35 4.26 10.79 -5.92
N GLU A 36 4.35 10.48 -4.63
CA GLU A 36 4.73 11.47 -3.61
C GLU A 36 6.22 11.84 -3.72
N VAL A 37 7.10 10.85 -3.97
CA VAL A 37 8.54 11.08 -4.18
C VAL A 37 8.78 11.88 -5.46
N GLU A 38 8.14 11.50 -6.57
CA GLU A 38 8.23 12.24 -7.83
C GLU A 38 7.81 13.71 -7.67
N ARG A 39 6.74 13.97 -6.91
CA ARG A 39 6.31 15.33 -6.59
C ARG A 39 7.37 16.13 -5.85
N ILE A 40 8.02 15.55 -4.85
CA ILE A 40 9.10 16.24 -4.10
C ILE A 40 10.26 16.57 -5.05
N ILE A 41 10.66 15.65 -5.91
CA ILE A 41 11.74 15.86 -6.88
C ILE A 41 11.36 16.94 -7.89
N SER A 42 10.13 16.91 -8.43
CA SER A 42 9.65 17.84 -9.45
C SER A 42 9.60 19.30 -8.97
N ARG A 43 9.43 19.53 -7.66
CA ARG A 43 9.38 20.87 -7.05
C ARG A 43 10.71 21.62 -7.12
N ARG A 44 11.83 20.95 -7.44
CA ARG A 44 13.18 21.56 -7.52
C ARG A 44 13.47 22.48 -6.32
N PRO A 45 13.50 21.96 -5.09
CA PRO A 45 13.63 22.78 -3.89
C PRO A 45 14.88 23.66 -3.92
N ASP A 46 14.71 24.92 -3.50
CA ASP A 46 15.72 25.98 -3.57
C ASP A 46 16.96 25.73 -2.69
N SER A 47 16.90 24.74 -1.79
CA SER A 47 18.02 24.34 -0.94
C SER A 47 17.91 22.88 -0.49
N LEU A 48 19.06 22.31 -0.10
CA LEU A 48 19.11 20.99 0.53
C LEU A 48 18.29 20.93 1.84
N ALA A 49 18.19 22.04 2.57
CA ALA A 49 17.38 22.11 3.78
C ALA A 49 15.88 21.97 3.47
N ALA A 50 15.40 22.67 2.44
CA ALA A 50 14.02 22.55 1.96
C ALA A 50 13.70 21.13 1.47
N PHE A 51 14.62 20.52 0.71
CA PHE A 51 14.48 19.12 0.29
C PHE A 51 14.41 18.16 1.49
N ARG A 52 15.31 18.33 2.46
CA ARG A 52 15.31 17.51 3.69
C ARG A 52 13.98 17.60 4.43
N LEU A 53 13.40 18.80 4.53
CA LEU A 53 12.11 19.01 5.19
C LEU A 53 10.98 18.26 4.44
N GLU A 54 10.94 18.33 3.12
CA GLU A 54 9.94 17.61 2.31
C GLU A 54 10.05 16.09 2.49
N ILE A 55 11.27 15.54 2.51
CA ILE A 55 11.49 14.11 2.76
C ILE A 55 11.08 13.72 4.19
N GLN A 56 11.38 14.55 5.19
CA GLN A 56 10.93 14.32 6.57
C GLN A 56 9.40 14.31 6.69
N ASN A 57 8.72 15.22 5.98
CA ASN A 57 7.26 15.26 5.92
C ASN A 57 6.68 13.99 5.27
N LEU A 58 7.26 13.51 4.16
CA LEU A 58 6.88 12.25 3.52
C LEU A 58 7.05 11.07 4.49
N LEU A 59 8.21 10.97 5.14
CA LEU A 59 8.49 9.92 6.12
C LEU A 59 7.48 9.93 7.27
N GLN A 60 7.10 11.11 7.77
CA GLN A 60 6.08 11.23 8.82
C GLN A 60 4.71 10.73 8.36
N ARG A 61 4.30 11.04 7.11
CA ARG A 61 3.06 10.50 6.53
C ARG A 61 3.10 8.98 6.43
N MET A 62 4.21 8.41 5.96
CA MET A 62 4.40 6.95 5.91
C MET A 62 4.28 6.31 7.29
N LYS A 63 4.98 6.85 8.30
CA LYS A 63 4.90 6.37 9.68
C LYS A 63 3.48 6.41 10.24
N ASN A 64 2.75 7.50 9.97
CA ASN A 64 1.36 7.63 10.39
C ASN A 64 0.47 6.58 9.71
N ARG A 65 0.64 6.34 8.41
CA ARG A 65 -0.10 5.31 7.67
C ARG A 65 0.16 3.92 8.23
N ILE A 66 1.43 3.59 8.49
CA ILE A 66 1.83 2.30 9.10
C ILE A 66 1.16 2.14 10.46
N ARG A 67 1.21 3.16 11.33
CA ARG A 67 0.58 3.12 12.65
C ARG A 67 -0.93 2.85 12.55
N VAL A 68 -1.63 3.55 11.65
CA VAL A 68 -3.06 3.34 11.43
C VAL A 68 -3.36 1.92 10.97
N LEU A 69 -2.58 1.39 10.02
CA LEU A 69 -2.75 0.02 9.52
C LEU A 69 -2.46 -1.03 10.60
N GLN A 70 -1.43 -0.82 11.43
CA GLN A 70 -1.15 -1.68 12.58
C GLN A 70 -2.31 -1.68 13.58
N ASN A 71 -2.91 -0.53 13.86
CA ASN A 71 -4.09 -0.44 14.71
C ASN A 71 -5.32 -1.13 14.11
N SER A 72 -5.45 -1.17 12.77
CA SER A 72 -6.50 -1.93 12.08
C SER A 72 -6.28 -3.45 12.09
N LEU A 73 -5.07 -3.94 12.39
CA LEU A 73 -4.76 -5.37 12.48
C LEU A 73 -5.02 -5.94 13.89
N GLY A 74 -5.00 -5.09 14.92
CA GLY A 74 -5.09 -5.49 16.34
C GLY A 74 -6.46 -5.26 16.99
N ASN A 75 -7.48 -4.84 16.23
CA ASN A 75 -8.88 -4.72 16.64
C ASN A 75 -9.75 -5.65 15.81
#